data_AF-A0A1Z8UDZ6-F1
#
_entry.id   AF-A0A1Z8UDZ6-F1
#
_cell.length_a   1.000
_cell.length_b   1.000
_cell.length_c   1.000
_cell.angle_alpha   90.00
_cell.angle_beta   90.00
_cell.angle_gamma   90.00
#
_symmetry.space_group_name_H-M   'P 1'
#
loop_
_entity.id
_entity.type
_entity.pdbx_description
1 polymer ?
#
loop_
_entity_poly.entity_id
_entity_poly.type
_entity_poly.pdbx_seq_one_letter_code
_entity_poly.pdbx_strand_id
1 'polypeptide(L)' 'MKWMLIITVCLASNGQNQCVNFVPVQEYYSYQECSMNSMLIKPDIEEMGGEFRMTCLPYIDYEPKEGSKI' A
#
# COMPACT_ATOMS: atom_id res chain seq x y z
N MET A 1 0.69 8.24 17.52
CA MET A 1 0.20 8.33 16.12
C MET A 1 0.59 7.04 15.43
N LYS A 2 -0.34 6.38 14.73
CA LYS A 2 -0.06 5.15 13.99
C LYS A 2 0.23 5.45 12.51
N TRP A 3 0.86 4.52 11.82
CA TRP A 3 1.26 4.62 10.42
C TRP A 3 0.74 3.41 9.65
N MET A 4 0.51 3.60 8.35
CA MET A 4 0.10 2.55 7.42
C MET A 4 1.00 2.57 6.19
N LEU A 5 1.24 1.38 5.64
CA LEU A 5 1.93 1.23 4.36
C LEU A 5 0.90 1.23 3.23
N ILE A 6 1.11 2.02 2.20
CA ILE A 6 0.34 1.94 0.95
C ILE A 6 1.26 1.40 -0.12
N ILE A 7 0.82 0.35 -0.81
CA ILE A 7 1.53 -0.27 -1.92
C ILE A 7 0.73 0.00 -3.19
N THR A 8 1.23 0.86 -4.06
CA THR A 8 0.67 1.09 -5.39
C THR A 8 1.38 0.18 -6.37
N VAL A 9 0.65 -0.66 -7.09
CA VAL A 9 1.20 -1.50 -8.17
C VAL A 9 0.51 -1.13 -9.48
N CYS A 10 1.29 -0.84 -10.50
CA CYS A 10 0.84 -0.49 -11.85
C CYS A 10 1.20 -1.62 -12.82
N LEU A 11 0.17 -2.28 -13.34
CA LEU A 11 0.30 -3.37 -14.30
C LEU A 11 -0.14 -2.89 -15.68
N ALA A 12 0.63 -3.24 -16.71
CA ALA A 12 0.23 -3.03 -18.09
C ALA A 12 -0.80 -4.11 -18.46
N SER A 13 -2.05 -3.71 -18.67
CA SER A 13 -3.14 -4.60 -19.10
C SER A 13 -3.83 -3.99 -20.32
N ASN A 14 -3.88 -4.74 -21.42
CA ASN A 14 -4.56 -4.33 -22.66
C ASN A 14 -4.12 -2.95 -23.21
N GLY A 15 -2.84 -2.61 -23.12
CA GLY A 15 -2.30 -1.33 -23.61
C GLY A 15 -2.62 -0.11 -22.74
N GLN A 16 -3.19 -0.31 -21.55
CA GLN A 16 -3.37 0.72 -20.52
C GLN A 16 -2.65 0.32 -19.22
N ASN A 17 -1.99 1.28 -18.57
CA ASN A 17 -1.44 1.08 -17.23
C ASN A 17 -2.57 1.20 -16.21
N GLN A 18 -2.91 0.10 -15.56
CA GLN A 18 -3.86 0.09 -14.45
C GLN A 18 -3.10 0.03 -13.14
N CYS A 19 -3.31 1.03 -12.28
CA CYS A 19 -2.68 1.11 -10.97
C CYS A 19 -3.70 0.81 -9.88
N VAL A 20 -3.33 -0.04 -8.93
CA VAL A 20 -4.14 -0.40 -7.77
C VAL A 20 -3.37 -0.12 -6.48
N ASN A 21 -4.08 0.34 -5.45
CA ASN A 21 -3.52 0.55 -4.13
C ASN A 21 -3.90 -0.61 -3.20
N PHE A 22 -2.92 -1.25 -2.60
CA PHE A 22 -3.08 -2.21 -1.54
C PHE A 22 -2.73 -1.55 -0.21
N VAL A 23 -3.62 -1.71 0.76
CA VAL A 23 -3.41 -1.31 2.14
C VAL A 23 -3.37 -2.59 2.96
N PRO A 24 -2.19 -3.06 3.42
CA PRO A 24 -2.13 -4.15 4.36
C PRO A 24 -2.80 -3.71 5.66
N VAL A 25 -3.52 -4.62 6.31
CA VAL A 25 -4.24 -4.39 7.58
C VAL A 25 -3.26 -4.11 8.75
N GLN A 26 -1.95 -4.16 8.50
CA GLN A 26 -0.91 -3.90 9.47
C GLN A 26 -0.82 -2.41 9.84
N GLU A 27 -0.97 -2.11 11.12
CA GLU A 27 -0.68 -0.81 11.71
C GLU A 27 0.75 -0.78 12.26
N TYR A 28 1.45 0.34 12.06
CA TYR A 28 2.80 0.56 12.59
C TYR A 28 2.79 1.68 13.63
N TYR A 29 3.60 1.57 14.69
CA TYR A 29 3.63 2.56 15.77
C TYR A 29 4.56 3.74 15.48
N SER A 30 5.35 3.66 14.40
CA SER A 30 6.23 4.74 13.94
C SER A 30 6.45 4.73 12.43
N TYR A 31 6.90 5.88 11.89
CA TYR A 31 7.31 5.98 10.49
C TYR A 31 8.49 5.05 10.18
N GLN A 32 9.49 4.98 11.07
CA GLN A 32 10.66 4.13 10.90
C GLN A 32 10.27 2.65 10.79
N GLU A 33 9.34 2.18 11.63
CA GLU A 33 8.85 0.81 11.59
C GLU A 33 8.15 0.49 10.27
N CYS A 34 7.25 1.38 9.81
CA CYS A 34 6.61 1.25 8.50
C CYS A 34 7.63 1.25 7.35
N SER A 35 8.61 2.17 7.39
CA SER A 35 9.65 2.30 6.37
C SER A 35 10.55 1.06 6.33
N MET A 36 10.94 0.52 7.49
CA MET A 36 11.72 -0.71 7.56
C MET A 36 10.94 -1.89 7.00
N ASN A 37 9.66 -2.02 7.35
CA ASN A 37 8.82 -3.09 6.84
C ASN A 37 8.63 -3.01 5.32
N SER A 38 8.48 -1.80 4.76
CA SER A 38 8.42 -1.61 3.31
C SER A 38 9.67 -2.11 2.58
N MET A 39 10.86 -2.03 3.20
CA MET A 39 12.09 -2.57 2.62
C MET A 39 12.12 -4.10 2.65
N LEU A 40 11.52 -4.71 3.68
CA LEU A 40 11.47 -6.18 3.83
C LEU A 40 10.58 -6.83 2.78
N ILE A 41 9.43 -6.21 2.45
CA ILE A 41 8.47 -6.75 1.48
C ILE A 41 8.73 -6.30 0.04
N LYS A 42 9.66 -5.35 -0.17
CA LYS A 42 10.01 -4.84 -1.51
C LYS A 42 10.31 -5.95 -2.52
N PRO A 43 11.12 -6.98 -2.18
CA PRO A 43 11.45 -8.05 -3.12
C PRO A 43 10.20 -8.81 -3.58
N ASP A 44 9.29 -9.10 -2.65
CA ASP A 44 8.04 -9.82 -2.95
C ASP A 44 7.15 -9.02 -3.92
N ILE A 45 7.12 -7.69 -3.80
CA ILE A 45 6.38 -6.82 -4.72
C ILE A 45 7.09 -6.71 -6.08
N GLU A 46 8.42 -6.68 -6.10
CA GLU A 46 9.21 -6.69 -7.34
C GLU A 46 8.97 -7.95 -8.17
N GLU A 47 8.79 -9.11 -7.51
CA GLU A 47 8.45 -10.37 -8.17
C GLU A 47 7.09 -10.35 -8.89
N MET A 48 6.15 -9.48 -8.49
CA MET A 48 4.87 -9.30 -9.18
C MET A 48 5.02 -8.64 -10.56
N GLY A 49 6.15 -7.96 -10.80
CA GLY A 49 6.42 -7.19 -12.01
C GLY A 49 5.62 -5.89 -12.11
N GLY A 50 5.99 -5.06 -13.09
CA GLY A 50 5.41 -3.73 -13.29
C GLY A 50 6.07 -2.63 -12.45
N GLU A 51 5.56 -1.41 -12.58
CA GLU A 51 6.01 -0.28 -11.75
C GLU A 51 5.25 -0.31 -10.43
N PHE A 52 5.96 -0.12 -9.31
CA PHE A 52 5.32 -0.04 -8.00
C PHE A 52 5.91 1.09 -7.16
N ARG A 53 5.12 1.56 -6.19
CA ARG A 53 5.52 2.55 -5.19
C ARG A 53 5.01 2.11 -3.84
N MET A 54 5.86 2.22 -2.83
CA MET A 54 5.49 2.03 -1.44
C MET A 54 5.57 3.37 -0.71
N THR A 55 4.59 3.70 0.12
CA THR A 55 4.55 4.97 0.86
C THR A 55 3.93 4.78 2.23
N CYS A 56 4.63 5.26 3.25
CA CYS A 56 4.11 5.29 4.61
C CYS A 56 3.33 6.59 4.82
N LEU A 57 2.06 6.46 5.19
CA LEU A 57 1.20 7.59 5.55
C LEU A 57 0.74 7.46 7.01
N PRO A 58 0.36 8.57 7.66
CA PRO A 58 -0.37 8.49 8.92
C PRO A 58 -1.59 7.59 8.76
N TYR A 59 -1.80 6.69 9.72
CA TYR A 59 -2.96 5.81 9.72
C TYR A 59 -4.22 6.67 9.83
N ILE A 60 -5.08 6.54 8.83
CA ILE A 60 -6.44 7.06 8.85
C ILE A 60 -7.32 5.83 8.97
N ASP A 61 -8.17 5.80 9.99
CA ASP A 61 -9.16 4.74 10.14
C ASP A 61 -10.16 4.87 8.99
N TYR A 62 -9.96 4.04 7.96
CA TYR A 62 -10.85 3.92 6.83
C TYR A 62 -11.95 2.90 7.08
N GLU A 63 -12.30 2.61 8.35
CA GLU A 63 -13.50 1.83 8.67
C GLU A 63 -14.62 2.26 7.70
N PRO A 64 -15.00 1.38 6.75
CA PRO A 64 -16.08 1.72 5.84
C PRO A 64 -17.31 1.78 6.73
N LYS A 65 -17.76 3.00 7.07
CA LYS A 65 -19.04 3.18 7.76
C LYS A 65 -20.05 2.39 6.96
N GLU A 66 -20.63 1.35 7.57
CA GLU A 66 -21.65 0.52 6.93
C GLU A 66 -22.64 1.45 6.21
N GLY A 67 -22.75 1.29 4.88
CA GLY A 67 -23.60 2.14 4.03
C GLY A 67 -22.87 3.15 3.13
N SER A 68 -21.55 3.31 3.24
CA SER A 68 -20.78 4.14 2.31
C SER A 68 -20.54 3.39 1.00
N LYS A 69 -21.49 3.46 0.07
CA LYS A 69 -21.29 3.03 -1.32
C LYS A 69 -20.40 4.06 -2.03
N ILE A 70 -19.33 3.57 -2.66
CA ILE A 70 -18.56 4.31 -3.67
C ILE A 70 -19.39 4.36 -4.96
#